data_AF-A0A699JR16-F1
#
_entry.id   AF-A0A699JR16-F1
#
_cell.length_a   1.000
_cell.length_b   1.000
_cell.length_c   1.000
_cell.angle_alpha   90.00
_cell.angle_beta   90.00
_cell.angle_gamma   90.00
#
_symmetry.space_group_name_H-M   'P 1'
#
loop_
_entity.id
_entity.type
_entity.pdbx_description
1 polymer ?
#
loop_
_entity_poly.entity_id
_entity_poly.type
_entity_poly.pdbx_seq_one_letter_code
_entity_poly.pdbx_strand_id
1 'polypeptide(L)'
;MNPNIESDQNVLQKHAAFFDRNKDGVIYPWETYQGFRAIGSGILLSSVAAIFINVSLSGKTRPGKKLPNLLFPIYIENIHLAKHGSDSGVYDTHGRFVHSKFEEIFHKHAHTNSGALTADELNEFVKGNREPKDYKGW
;
A
#
# COMPACT_ATOMS: atom_id res chain seq x y z
N MET A 1 13.53 -26.67 -0.87
CA MET A 1 12.40 -25.75 -0.67
C MET A 1 12.01 -25.18 -2.04
N ASN A 2 10.72 -25.01 -2.33
CA ASN A 2 10.25 -24.56 -3.64
C ASN A 2 10.50 -23.04 -3.78
N PRO A 3 11.29 -22.57 -4.77
CA PRO A 3 11.66 -21.15 -4.91
C PRO A 3 10.46 -20.21 -5.08
N ASN A 4 9.30 -20.73 -5.51
CA ASN A 4 8.05 -19.96 -5.60
C ASN A 4 7.45 -19.57 -4.24
N ILE A 5 7.83 -20.25 -3.16
CA ILE A 5 7.31 -19.93 -1.82
C ILE A 5 8.00 -18.68 -1.26
N GLU A 6 9.28 -18.45 -1.56
CA GLU A 6 9.99 -17.21 -1.17
C GLU A 6 9.51 -15.99 -1.98
N SER A 7 9.09 -16.17 -3.24
CA SER A 7 8.63 -15.05 -4.07
C SER A 7 7.33 -14.43 -3.56
N ASP A 8 6.44 -15.26 -3.00
CA ASP A 8 5.09 -14.89 -2.58
C ASP A 8 5.03 -14.31 -1.17
N GLN A 9 6.02 -14.61 -0.32
CA GLN A 9 6.07 -14.13 1.07
C GLN A 9 6.33 -12.62 1.18
N ASN A 10 6.89 -12.01 0.13
CA ASN A 10 7.40 -10.64 0.14
C ASN A 10 6.72 -9.74 -0.90
N VAL A 11 5.52 -10.07 -1.41
CA VAL A 11 4.91 -9.27 -2.50
C VAL A 11 4.56 -7.85 -2.04
N LEU A 12 4.00 -7.68 -0.85
CA LEU A 12 3.74 -6.34 -0.30
C LEU A 12 5.06 -5.58 -0.05
N GLN A 13 6.11 -6.26 0.40
CA GLN A 13 7.43 -5.64 0.56
C GLN A 13 8.01 -5.21 -0.79
N LYS A 14 7.89 -6.03 -1.84
CA LYS A 14 8.29 -5.68 -3.21
C LYS A 14 7.50 -4.49 -3.74
N HIS A 15 6.19 -4.44 -3.47
CA HIS A 15 5.35 -3.30 -3.81
C HIS A 15 5.85 -2.02 -3.12
N ALA A 16 6.12 -2.08 -1.82
CA ALA A 16 6.67 -0.94 -1.08
C ALA A 16 8.09 -0.56 -1.54
N ALA A 17 8.92 -1.55 -1.87
CA ALA A 17 10.29 -1.36 -2.36
C ALA A 17 10.36 -0.60 -3.69
N PHE A 18 9.26 -0.51 -4.44
CA PHE A 18 9.20 0.45 -5.54
C PHE A 18 9.54 1.85 -5.05
N PHE A 19 8.99 2.28 -3.90
CA PHE A 19 9.14 3.62 -3.36
C PHE A 19 10.49 3.88 -2.69
N ASP A 20 11.23 2.87 -2.26
CA ASP A 20 12.57 2.98 -1.69
C ASP A 20 13.59 3.23 -2.80
N ARG A 21 14.03 4.47 -2.94
CA ARG A 21 14.82 4.95 -4.09
C ARG A 21 16.30 4.71 -3.89
N ASN A 22 16.76 4.78 -2.65
CA ASN A 22 18.15 4.52 -2.30
C ASN A 22 18.43 3.04 -1.95
N LYS A 23 17.38 2.21 -1.81
CA LYS A 23 17.41 0.77 -1.53
C LYS A 23 17.96 0.43 -0.14
N ASP A 24 17.73 1.29 0.84
CA ASP A 24 18.17 1.07 2.22
C ASP A 24 17.13 0.34 3.10
N GLY A 25 15.96 0.01 2.54
CA GLY A 25 14.86 -0.67 3.24
C GLY A 25 13.94 0.28 4.01
N VAL A 26 14.16 1.59 3.92
CA VAL A 26 13.40 2.63 4.62
C VAL A 26 12.92 3.68 3.63
N ILE A 27 11.62 3.98 3.64
CA ILE A 27 11.03 4.99 2.76
C ILE A 27 10.77 6.25 3.56
N TYR A 28 11.35 7.36 3.11
CA TYR A 28 11.08 8.69 3.64
C TYR A 28 10.11 9.50 2.77
N PRO A 29 9.54 10.62 3.28
CA PRO A 29 8.55 11.40 2.52
C PRO A 29 9.03 11.85 1.14
N TRP A 30 10.31 12.19 0.98
CA TRP A 30 10.85 12.59 -0.34
C TRP A 30 10.90 11.43 -1.34
N GLU A 31 11.07 10.19 -0.88
CA GLU A 31 11.05 9.00 -1.74
C GLU A 31 9.64 8.60 -2.10
N THR A 32 8.69 8.72 -1.16
CA THR A 32 7.26 8.60 -1.46
C THR A 32 6.86 9.63 -2.52
N TYR A 33 7.26 10.90 -2.36
CA TYR A 33 7.03 11.94 -3.36
C TYR A 33 7.60 11.53 -4.72
N GLN A 34 8.87 11.11 -4.78
CA GLN A 34 9.52 10.66 -6.02
C GLN A 34 8.77 9.47 -6.65
N GLY A 35 8.26 8.54 -5.85
CA GLY A 35 7.47 7.42 -6.34
C GLY A 35 6.12 7.82 -6.92
N PHE A 36 5.40 8.75 -6.28
CA PHE A 36 4.17 9.31 -6.85
C PHE A 36 4.43 10.05 -8.17
N ARG A 37 5.52 10.80 -8.25
CA ARG A 37 5.96 11.43 -9.51
C ARG A 37 6.28 10.41 -10.59
N ALA A 38 6.92 9.29 -10.23
CA ALA A 38 7.28 8.22 -11.15
C ALA A 38 6.06 7.48 -11.75
N ILE A 39 4.95 7.39 -11.01
CA ILE A 39 3.67 6.83 -11.52
C ILE A 39 2.77 7.87 -12.19
N GLY A 40 3.29 9.07 -12.48
CA GLY A 40 2.59 10.12 -13.25
C GLY A 40 1.74 11.08 -12.42
N SER A 41 1.78 11.03 -11.09
CA SER A 41 1.02 11.98 -10.25
C SER A 41 1.58 13.39 -10.33
N GLY A 42 0.70 14.41 -10.29
CA GLY A 42 1.08 15.84 -10.25
C GLY A 42 1.87 16.24 -8.98
N ILE A 43 2.52 17.41 -8.99
CA ILE A 43 3.35 17.90 -7.87
C ILE A 43 2.53 18.02 -6.57
N LEU A 44 1.34 18.61 -6.65
CA LEU A 44 0.47 18.81 -5.49
C LEU A 44 0.04 17.47 -4.88
N LEU A 45 -0.50 16.57 -5.70
CA LEU A 45 -0.93 15.25 -5.26
C LEU A 45 0.23 14.44 -4.66
N SER A 46 1.40 14.48 -5.30
CA SER A 46 2.59 13.79 -4.80
C SER A 46 3.06 14.32 -3.44
N SER A 47 2.96 15.64 -3.23
CA SER A 47 3.37 16.28 -1.97
C SER A 47 2.41 15.91 -0.82
N VAL A 48 1.10 15.98 -1.08
CA VAL A 48 0.08 15.61 -0.09
C VAL A 48 0.17 14.12 0.25
N ALA A 49 0.29 13.25 -0.76
CA ALA A 49 0.40 11.81 -0.57
C ALA A 49 1.65 11.44 0.24
N ALA A 50 2.80 12.04 -0.07
CA ALA A 50 4.05 11.82 0.67
C ALA A 50 3.91 12.09 2.17
N ILE A 51 3.35 13.24 2.54
CA ILE A 51 3.15 13.59 3.94
C ILE A 51 2.16 12.61 4.59
N PHE A 52 0.99 12.41 3.96
CA PHE A 52 -0.08 11.60 4.51
C PHE A 52 0.34 10.15 4.75
N ILE A 53 0.98 9.52 3.77
CA ILE A 53 1.40 8.10 3.82
C ILE A 53 2.49 7.91 4.86
N ASN A 54 3.54 8.73 4.85
CA ASN A 54 4.64 8.58 5.80
C ASN A 54 4.19 8.83 7.24
N VAL A 55 3.39 9.87 7.50
CA VAL A 55 2.84 10.13 8.84
C VAL A 55 1.97 8.96 9.30
N SER A 56 1.13 8.41 8.42
CA SER A 56 0.18 7.34 8.77
C SER A 56 0.86 5.99 9.02
N LEU A 57 1.90 5.65 8.25
CA LEU A 57 2.51 4.31 8.27
C LEU A 57 3.80 4.23 9.10
N SER A 58 4.52 5.33 9.31
CA SER A 58 5.79 5.33 10.04
C SER A 58 5.64 4.78 11.46
N GLY A 59 4.60 5.25 12.15
CA GLY A 59 4.28 4.81 13.50
C GLY A 59 3.88 3.35 13.58
N LYS A 60 3.48 2.69 12.48
CA LYS A 60 3.12 1.26 12.45
C LYS A 60 4.32 0.37 12.14
N THR A 61 5.18 0.77 11.21
CA THR A 61 6.29 -0.06 10.70
C THR A 61 7.59 0.04 11.47
N ARG A 62 7.82 1.13 12.23
CA ARG A 62 9.11 1.34 12.89
C ARG A 62 9.39 0.37 14.06
N PRO A 63 10.57 -0.26 14.16
CA PRO A 63 10.93 -1.11 15.29
C PRO A 63 11.18 -0.31 16.59
N GLY A 64 10.97 -0.92 17.76
CA GLY A 64 11.43 -0.40 19.06
C GLY A 64 10.83 0.93 19.53
N LYS A 65 9.57 1.23 19.18
CA LYS A 65 8.93 2.55 19.35
C LYS A 65 8.93 3.06 20.81
N LYS A 66 9.81 4.03 21.12
CA LYS A 66 9.79 4.78 22.39
C LYS A 66 9.55 6.29 22.24
N LEU A 67 9.96 6.90 21.14
CA LEU A 67 9.80 8.34 20.85
C LEU A 67 9.38 8.55 19.40
N PRO A 68 8.60 9.59 19.04
CA PRO A 68 8.27 9.87 17.63
C PRO A 68 9.53 10.18 16.80
N ASN A 69 9.59 9.71 15.56
CA ASN A 69 10.62 10.12 14.60
C ASN A 69 9.99 11.12 13.64
N LEU A 70 10.46 12.36 13.70
CA LEU A 70 9.90 13.49 12.93
C LEU A 70 10.23 13.41 11.43
N LEU A 71 11.09 12.49 11.01
CA LEU A 71 11.32 12.19 9.60
C LEU A 71 10.32 11.18 9.03
N PHE A 72 9.46 10.60 9.87
CA PHE A 72 8.40 9.66 9.47
C PHE A 72 8.87 8.52 8.55
N PRO A 73 9.91 7.75 8.94
CA PRO A 73 10.40 6.61 8.15
C PRO A 73 9.38 5.48 8.09
N ILE A 74 9.20 4.86 6.93
CA ILE A 74 8.46 3.61 6.75
C ILE A 74 9.47 2.48 6.58
N TYR A 75 9.44 1.47 7.43
CA TYR A 75 10.31 0.30 7.33
C TYR A 75 9.65 -0.78 6.48
N ILE A 76 10.26 -1.12 5.34
CA ILE A 76 9.68 -2.10 4.40
C ILE A 76 9.50 -3.47 5.05
N GLU A 77 10.47 -3.90 5.86
CA GLU A 77 10.42 -5.19 6.56
C GLU A 77 9.09 -5.40 7.30
N ASN A 78 8.59 -4.34 7.93
CA ASN A 78 7.39 -4.35 8.77
C ASN A 78 6.14 -3.80 8.07
N ILE A 79 6.15 -3.63 6.74
CA ILE A 79 5.04 -3.00 6.02
C ILE A 79 3.70 -3.73 6.16
N HIS A 80 3.72 -5.05 6.37
CA HIS A 80 2.54 -5.86 6.63
C HIS A 80 1.78 -5.41 7.89
N LEU A 81 2.48 -4.86 8.89
CA LEU A 81 1.85 -4.26 10.09
C LEU A 81 1.10 -2.97 9.79
N ALA A 82 1.33 -2.38 8.62
CA ALA A 82 0.74 -1.10 8.23
C ALA A 82 -0.66 -1.24 7.60
N LYS A 83 -1.04 -2.47 7.21
CA LYS A 83 -2.36 -2.83 6.68
C LYS A 83 -3.50 -2.37 7.60
N HIS A 84 -4.69 -2.21 7.03
CA HIS A 84 -5.90 -1.79 7.73
C HIS A 84 -7.10 -2.58 7.21
N GLY A 85 -8.21 -2.56 7.96
CA GLY A 85 -9.36 -3.44 7.68
C GLY A 85 -10.01 -3.17 6.33
N SER A 86 -10.09 -1.90 5.93
CA SER A 86 -10.74 -1.46 4.68
C SER A 86 -9.92 -1.69 3.40
N ASP A 87 -8.88 -2.52 3.47
CA ASP A 87 -8.10 -2.86 2.28
C ASP A 87 -8.79 -3.94 1.41
N SER A 88 -8.19 -4.26 0.27
CA SER A 88 -8.78 -5.19 -0.70
C SER A 88 -8.64 -6.67 -0.34
N GLY A 89 -7.84 -7.01 0.66
CA GLY A 89 -7.42 -8.38 0.95
C GLY A 89 -6.48 -9.00 -0.09
N VAL A 90 -6.05 -8.25 -1.13
CA VAL A 90 -5.09 -8.72 -2.15
C VAL A 90 -3.75 -9.08 -1.55
N TYR A 91 -3.38 -8.41 -0.45
CA TYR A 91 -2.31 -8.85 0.42
C TYR A 91 -2.92 -9.45 1.68
N ASP A 92 -2.48 -10.62 2.11
CA ASP A 92 -2.90 -11.16 3.40
C ASP A 92 -2.20 -10.47 4.58
N THR A 93 -2.48 -10.89 5.81
CA THR A 93 -1.92 -10.30 7.04
C THR A 93 -0.40 -10.38 7.14
N HIS A 94 0.24 -11.25 6.37
CA HIS A 94 1.70 -11.39 6.30
C HIS A 94 2.29 -10.68 5.07
N GLY A 95 1.46 -10.02 4.26
CA GLY A 95 1.91 -9.32 3.05
C GLY A 95 2.04 -10.20 1.81
N ARG A 96 1.47 -11.42 1.84
CA ARG A 96 1.50 -12.37 0.72
C ARG A 96 0.40 -12.08 -0.27
N PHE A 97 0.63 -12.35 -1.55
CA PHE A 97 -0.38 -12.11 -2.58
C PHE A 97 -1.49 -13.17 -2.56
N VAL A 98 -2.74 -12.71 -2.54
CA VAL A 98 -3.94 -13.54 -2.58
C VAL A 98 -4.59 -13.38 -3.94
N HIS A 99 -4.22 -14.25 -4.88
CA HIS A 99 -4.67 -14.16 -6.28
C HIS A 99 -6.19 -14.12 -6.43
N SER A 100 -6.93 -14.94 -5.69
CA SER A 100 -8.40 -14.96 -5.75
C SER A 100 -9.03 -13.62 -5.35
N LYS A 101 -8.45 -12.90 -4.40
CA LYS A 101 -8.92 -11.57 -3.98
C LYS A 101 -8.65 -10.50 -5.05
N PHE A 102 -7.58 -10.65 -5.81
CA PHE A 102 -7.28 -9.77 -6.94
C PHE A 102 -8.28 -9.96 -8.08
N GLU A 103 -8.54 -11.21 -8.48
CA GLU A 103 -9.52 -11.52 -9.53
C GLU A 103 -10.94 -11.10 -9.13
N GLU A 104 -11.29 -11.21 -7.84
CA GLU A 104 -12.57 -10.78 -7.29
C GLU A 104 -12.85 -9.28 -7.50
N ILE A 105 -11.81 -8.43 -7.59
CA ILE A 105 -11.97 -6.99 -7.87
C ILE A 105 -12.62 -6.80 -9.25
N PHE A 106 -12.05 -7.45 -10.27
CA PHE A 106 -12.51 -7.28 -11.64
C PHE A 106 -13.85 -7.97 -11.86
N HIS A 107 -14.02 -9.19 -11.32
CA HIS A 107 -15.30 -9.87 -11.38
C HIS A 107 -16.41 -9.07 -10.67
N LYS A 108 -16.06 -8.42 -9.55
CA LYS A 108 -16.88 -7.50 -8.74
C LYS A 108 -17.39 -6.29 -9.52
N HIS A 109 -16.42 -5.51 -10.01
CA HIS A 109 -16.62 -4.10 -10.28
C HIS A 109 -16.31 -3.70 -11.72
N ALA A 110 -15.70 -4.58 -12.53
CA ALA A 110 -15.31 -4.25 -13.90
C ALA A 110 -16.48 -4.48 -14.89
N HIS A 111 -17.52 -3.65 -14.78
CA HIS A 111 -18.75 -3.76 -15.56
C HIS A 111 -18.57 -3.36 -17.02
N THR A 112 -17.70 -2.39 -17.27
CA THR A 112 -17.49 -1.79 -18.60
C THR A 112 -16.45 -2.54 -19.42
N ASN A 113 -15.39 -3.04 -18.78
CA ASN A 113 -14.32 -3.81 -19.42
C ASN A 113 -13.74 -4.81 -18.41
N SER A 114 -13.75 -6.10 -18.74
CA SER A 114 -13.33 -7.15 -17.81
C SER A 114 -11.87 -7.04 -17.32
N GLY A 115 -11.01 -6.30 -18.01
CA GLY A 115 -9.61 -6.10 -17.65
C GLY A 115 -9.26 -4.74 -17.04
N ALA A 116 -10.24 -3.85 -16.81
CA ALA A 116 -9.98 -2.51 -16.29
C ALA A 116 -11.17 -1.93 -15.52
N LEU A 117 -10.89 -1.04 -14.57
CA LEU A 117 -11.92 -0.25 -13.88
C LEU A 117 -11.93 1.18 -14.42
N THR A 118 -13.13 1.68 -14.71
CA THR A 118 -13.38 3.12 -14.83
C THR A 118 -13.22 3.80 -13.47
N ALA A 119 -13.18 5.14 -13.45
CA ALA A 119 -13.09 5.90 -12.20
C ALA A 119 -14.29 5.64 -11.26
N ASP A 120 -15.49 5.47 -11.82
CA ASP A 120 -16.70 5.22 -11.03
C ASP A 120 -16.71 3.81 -10.45
N GLU A 121 -16.31 2.81 -11.22
CA GLU A 121 -16.16 1.41 -10.76
C GLU A 121 -15.06 1.28 -9.70
N LEU A 122 -13.95 2.01 -9.85
CA LEU A 122 -12.91 2.08 -8.82
C LEU A 122 -13.43 2.75 -7.54
N ASN A 123 -14.22 3.81 -7.65
CA ASN A 123 -14.82 4.48 -6.50
C ASN A 123 -15.85 3.60 -5.80
N GLU A 124 -16.64 2.82 -6.55
CA GLU A 124 -17.54 1.80 -6.01
C GLU A 124 -16.76 0.75 -5.21
N PHE A 125 -15.69 0.20 -5.78
CA PHE A 125 -14.81 -0.76 -5.11
C PHE A 125 -14.24 -0.20 -3.79
N VAL A 126 -13.67 1.01 -3.81
CA VAL A 126 -13.10 1.65 -2.62
C VAL A 126 -14.16 1.85 -1.54
N LYS A 127 -15.36 2.32 -1.91
CA LYS A 127 -16.47 2.51 -0.96
C LYS A 127 -16.97 1.17 -0.41
N GLY A 128 -17.03 0.14 -1.24
CA GLY A 128 -17.49 -1.21 -0.87
C GLY A 128 -16.58 -1.90 0.14
N ASN A 129 -15.28 -1.59 0.15
CA ASN A 129 -14.33 -2.18 1.09
C ASN A 129 -14.29 -1.49 2.47
N ARG A 130 -15.00 -0.37 2.67
CA ARG A 130 -14.93 0.36 3.95
C ARG A 130 -15.52 -0.46 5.10
N GLU A 131 -14.67 -0.84 6.05
CA GLU A 131 -15.10 -1.55 7.25
C GLU A 131 -15.61 -0.59 8.32
N PRO A 132 -16.73 -0.87 9.02
CA PRO A 132 -17.24 -0.02 10.09
C PRO A 132 -16.15 0.35 11.12
N LYS A 133 -16.01 1.66 11.38
CA LYS A 133 -15.07 2.26 12.35
C LYS A 133 -13.58 2.26 11.94
N ASP A 134 -13.23 1.87 10.71
CA ASP A 134 -11.86 1.97 10.19
C ASP A 134 -11.57 3.35 9.54
N TYR A 135 -11.83 4.44 10.27
CA TYR A 135 -11.67 5.81 9.73
C TYR A 135 -10.27 6.15 9.21
N LYS A 136 -9.24 5.43 9.67
CA LYS A 136 -7.86 5.60 9.21
C LYS A 136 -7.56 4.82 7.93
N GLY A 137 -8.44 3.91 7.54
CA GLY A 137 -8.38 3.12 6.30
C GLY A 137 -9.42 3.51 5.25
N TRP A 138 -10.31 4.47 5.55
CA TRP A 138 -11.37 4.96 4.64
C TRP A 138 -10.94 6.06 3.68
#